data_AF-A0A6I7R158-F1
#
_entry.id   AF-A0A6I7R158-F1
#
_cell.length_a   1.000
_cell.length_b   1.000
_cell.length_c   1.000
_cell.angle_alpha   90.00
_cell.angle_beta   90.00
_cell.angle_gamma   90.00
#
_symmetry.space_group_name_H-M   'P 1'
#
loop_
_entity.id
_entity.type
_entity.pdbx_description
1 polymer ?
#
loop_
_entity_poly.entity_id
_entity_poly.type
_entity_poly.pdbx_seq_one_letter_code
_entity_poly.pdbx_strand_id
1 'polypeptide(L)'
;MDLNKRLSVLIELLIKTGRVKNKSQLAKEYGFSPQHLNEMLKGRTKATTDFITWLSKLYLVRPEYLLSGEHPIFKEDTNDLKEESNIKSSFFDSNLMMDEVYSEDFDMEEDRKRDNFNIKRSEPQEFRSSKSGDLIRLTLENNHLRAQNELLKKQIETLEELLEMYRGS
;
A
#
# COMPACT_ATOMS: atom_id res chain seq x y z
N MET A 1 -2.14 23.65 6.56
CA MET A 1 -2.87 22.40 6.25
C MET A 1 -2.81 21.48 7.47
N ASP A 2 -3.88 20.74 7.77
CA ASP A 2 -3.91 19.83 8.93
C ASP A 2 -3.17 18.50 8.63
N LEU A 3 -2.60 17.87 9.65
CA LEU A 3 -1.82 16.63 9.51
C LEU A 3 -2.67 15.51 8.88
N ASN A 4 -3.92 15.35 9.34
CA ASN A 4 -4.79 14.29 8.86
C ASN A 4 -5.19 14.52 7.40
N LYS A 5 -5.34 15.79 6.98
CA LYS A 5 -5.55 16.13 5.56
C LYS A 5 -4.35 15.73 4.71
N ARG A 6 -3.12 16.03 5.16
CA ARG A 6 -1.89 15.61 4.45
C ARG A 6 -1.76 14.09 4.38
N LEU A 7 -2.14 13.40 5.47
CA LEU A 7 -2.19 11.94 5.51
C LEU A 7 -3.21 11.38 4.51
N SER A 8 -4.39 11.99 4.38
CA SER A 8 -5.39 11.59 3.38
C SER A 8 -4.85 11.71 1.96
N VAL A 9 -4.24 12.86 1.63
CA VAL A 9 -3.62 13.09 0.32
C VAL A 9 -2.50 12.08 0.05
N LEU A 10 -1.65 11.81 1.04
CA LEU A 10 -0.61 10.80 0.91
C LEU A 10 -1.18 9.42 0.59
N ILE A 11 -2.18 8.96 1.34
CA ILE A 11 -2.76 7.62 1.14
C ILE A 11 -3.43 7.52 -0.23
N GLU A 12 -4.10 8.58 -0.68
CA GLU A 12 -4.69 8.61 -2.02
C GLU A 12 -3.61 8.56 -3.11
N LEU A 13 -2.48 9.23 -2.91
CA LEU A 13 -1.34 9.15 -3.83
C LEU A 13 -0.71 7.76 -3.85
N LEU A 14 -0.57 7.10 -2.68
CA LEU A 14 -0.08 5.72 -2.60
C LEU A 14 -0.99 4.75 -3.34
N ILE A 15 -2.31 4.97 -3.29
CA ILE A 15 -3.28 4.17 -4.03
C ILE A 15 -3.17 4.44 -5.54
N LYS A 16 -3.12 5.71 -5.92
CA LYS A 16 -3.02 6.13 -7.33
C LYS A 16 -1.75 5.63 -8.00
N THR A 17 -0.64 5.58 -7.27
CA THR A 17 0.66 5.07 -7.76
C THR A 17 0.78 3.55 -7.70
N GLY A 18 -0.24 2.84 -7.22
CA GLY A 18 -0.24 1.37 -7.12
C GLY A 18 0.63 0.82 -5.99
N ARG A 19 1.23 1.67 -5.14
CA ARG A 19 1.99 1.25 -3.96
C ARG A 19 1.11 0.60 -2.89
N VAL A 20 -0.17 0.96 -2.86
CA VAL A 20 -1.21 0.41 -1.99
C VAL A 20 -2.44 0.08 -2.83
N LYS A 21 -3.07 -1.08 -2.64
CA LYS A 21 -4.26 -1.45 -3.41
C LYS A 21 -5.50 -0.62 -3.04
N ASN A 22 -5.75 -0.44 -1.75
CA ASN A 22 -6.87 0.32 -1.20
C ASN A 22 -6.67 0.61 0.30
N LYS A 23 -7.47 1.55 0.84
CA LYS A 23 -7.42 1.98 2.25
C LYS A 23 -7.61 0.81 3.23
N SER A 24 -8.51 -0.13 2.92
CA SER A 24 -8.79 -1.29 3.78
C SER A 24 -7.63 -2.27 3.90
N GLN A 25 -6.87 -2.48 2.82
CA GLN A 25 -5.68 -3.30 2.84
C GLN A 25 -4.58 -2.65 3.68
N LEU A 26 -4.34 -1.35 3.49
CA LEU A 26 -3.36 -0.59 4.29
C LEU A 26 -3.67 -0.65 5.78
N ALA A 27 -4.94 -0.51 6.16
CA ALA A 27 -5.37 -0.63 7.55
C ALA A 27 -5.01 -2.01 8.13
N LYS A 28 -5.30 -3.09 7.38
CA LYS A 28 -4.99 -4.46 7.81
C LYS A 28 -3.50 -4.73 7.92
N GLU A 29 -2.69 -4.21 6.99
CA GLU A 29 -1.24 -4.37 6.99
C GLU A 29 -0.59 -3.73 8.23
N TYR A 30 -1.09 -2.59 8.68
CA TYR A 30 -0.63 -1.97 9.91
C TYR A 30 -1.22 -2.62 11.19
N GLY A 31 -2.42 -3.21 11.10
CA GLY A 31 -3.14 -3.80 12.23
C GLY A 31 -4.32 -2.96 12.75
N PHE A 32 -4.80 -2.00 11.96
CA PHE A 32 -6.01 -1.25 12.24
C PHE A 32 -7.28 -1.88 11.65
N SER A 33 -8.43 -1.54 12.25
CA SER A 33 -9.70 -1.71 11.56
C SER A 33 -9.82 -0.67 10.43
N PRO A 34 -10.47 -1.00 9.29
CA PRO A 34 -10.72 -0.03 8.22
C PRO A 34 -11.48 1.22 8.71
N GLN A 35 -12.38 1.03 9.68
CA GLN A 35 -13.12 2.12 10.30
C GLN A 35 -12.19 3.10 11.04
N HIS A 36 -11.23 2.58 11.82
CA HIS A 36 -10.30 3.42 12.57
C HIS A 36 -9.42 4.27 11.62
N LEU A 37 -8.93 3.68 10.53
CA LEU A 37 -8.21 4.44 9.52
C LEU A 37 -9.10 5.51 8.89
N ASN A 38 -10.36 5.20 8.58
CA ASN A 38 -11.28 6.18 7.98
C ASN A 38 -11.57 7.37 8.91
N GLU A 39 -11.73 7.11 10.20
CA GLU A 39 -11.90 8.17 11.21
C GLU A 39 -10.68 9.06 11.31
N MET A 40 -9.48 8.48 11.19
CA MET A 40 -8.22 9.21 11.17
C MET A 40 -8.15 10.13 9.95
N LEU A 41 -8.44 9.63 8.75
CA LEU A 41 -8.42 10.42 7.52
C LEU A 41 -9.49 11.53 7.50
N LYS A 42 -10.62 11.31 8.18
CA LYS A 42 -11.68 12.32 8.36
C LYS A 42 -11.37 13.36 9.45
N GLY A 43 -10.22 13.28 10.12
CA GLY A 43 -9.87 14.21 11.20
C GLY A 43 -10.56 13.94 12.54
N ARG A 44 -11.31 12.83 12.67
CA ARG A 44 -12.04 12.48 13.90
C ARG A 44 -11.14 11.88 14.96
N THR A 45 -10.07 11.20 14.55
CA THR A 45 -9.04 10.66 15.43
C THR A 45 -7.67 11.15 14.98
N LYS A 46 -6.74 11.35 15.93
CA LYS A 46 -5.37 11.79 15.60
C LYS A 46 -4.56 10.63 15.03
N ALA A 47 -3.76 10.90 14.01
CA ALA A 47 -2.78 9.93 13.55
C ALA A 47 -1.71 9.70 14.61
N THR A 48 -1.36 8.44 14.84
CA THR A 48 -0.29 8.08 15.78
C THR A 48 1.08 8.28 15.13
N THR A 49 2.06 8.70 15.94
CA THR A 49 3.44 8.83 15.48
C THR A 49 4.00 7.51 14.95
N ASP A 50 3.60 6.39 15.55
CA ASP A 50 4.01 5.05 15.13
C ASP A 50 3.48 4.71 13.74
N PHE A 51 2.24 5.09 13.43
CA PHE A 51 1.66 4.87 12.10
C PHE A 51 2.37 5.70 11.03
N ILE A 52 2.65 6.96 11.35
CA ILE A 52 3.41 7.87 10.46
C ILE A 52 4.81 7.31 10.21
N THR A 53 5.50 6.88 11.27
CA THR A 53 6.86 6.31 11.18
C THR A 53 6.87 5.04 10.34
N TRP A 54 5.87 4.17 10.54
CA TRP A 54 5.72 2.95 9.77
C TRP A 54 5.48 3.23 8.28
N LEU A 55 4.56 4.15 7.95
CA LEU A 55 4.32 4.59 6.57
C LEU A 55 5.59 5.14 5.91
N SER A 56 6.32 6.00 6.62
CA SER A 56 7.57 6.58 6.15
C SER A 56 8.65 5.55 5.84
N LYS A 57 8.73 4.48 6.63
CA LYS A 57 9.68 3.39 6.41
C LYS A 57 9.27 2.51 5.22
N LEU A 58 7.99 2.15 5.15
CA LEU A 58 7.51 1.17 4.17
C LEU A 58 7.41 1.76 2.75
N TYR A 59 6.99 3.02 2.62
CA TYR A 59 6.71 3.64 1.32
C TYR A 59 7.67 4.78 0.96
N LEU A 60 8.82 4.88 1.66
CA LEU A 60 9.83 5.92 1.45
C LEU A 60 9.25 7.35 1.51
N VAL A 61 8.28 7.57 2.39
CA VAL A 61 7.63 8.88 2.58
C VAL A 61 8.46 9.73 3.54
N ARG A 62 8.65 11.00 3.18
CA ARG A 62 9.29 11.99 4.05
C ARG A 62 8.35 12.37 5.20
N PRO A 63 8.65 12.04 6.47
CA PRO A 63 7.78 12.42 7.59
C PRO A 63 7.62 13.94 7.70
N GLU A 64 8.61 14.71 7.22
CA GLU A 64 8.59 16.17 7.21
C GLU A 64 7.41 16.72 6.38
N TYR A 65 7.03 16.04 5.29
CA TYR A 65 5.83 16.41 4.54
C TYR A 65 4.56 16.27 5.40
N LEU A 66 4.43 15.17 6.15
CA LEU A 66 3.25 14.95 7.00
C LEU A 66 3.19 15.95 8.16
N LEU A 67 4.33 16.35 8.70
CA LEU A 67 4.43 17.24 9.86
C LEU A 67 4.31 18.73 9.47
N SER A 68 5.10 19.18 8.49
CA SER A 68 5.17 20.60 8.07
C SER A 68 4.33 20.88 6.82
N GLY A 69 4.31 19.95 5.87
CA GLY A 69 3.74 20.16 4.53
C GLY A 69 4.69 20.81 3.53
N GLU A 70 5.94 21.10 3.91
CA GLU A 70 6.87 21.94 3.14
C GLU A 70 7.93 21.15 2.34
N HIS A 71 7.75 19.83 2.22
CA HIS A 71 8.72 18.95 1.56
C HIS A 71 8.08 18.03 0.51
N PRO A 72 8.87 17.51 -0.45
CA PRO A 72 8.42 16.43 -1.33
C PRO A 72 7.87 15.26 -0.53
N ILE A 73 6.81 14.62 -1.05
CA ILE A 73 6.14 13.52 -0.37
C ILE A 73 7.06 12.30 -0.26
N PHE A 74 7.73 11.95 -1.35
CA PHE A 74 8.62 10.80 -1.41
C PHE A 74 10.08 11.23 -1.25
N LYS A 75 10.89 10.33 -0.69
CA LYS A 75 12.34 10.39 -0.83
C LYS A 75 12.65 10.08 -2.29
N GLU A 76 13.50 10.89 -2.91
CA GLU A 76 13.99 10.57 -4.24
C GLU A 76 14.80 9.29 -4.11
N ASP A 77 14.44 8.26 -4.86
CA ASP A 77 15.29 7.09 -5.02
C ASP A 77 16.54 7.57 -5.76
N THR A 78 17.62 7.86 -5.04
CA THR A 78 18.88 8.32 -5.62
C THR A 78 19.62 7.22 -6.40
N ASN A 79 18.91 6.21 -6.94
CA ASN A 79 19.49 5.10 -7.69
C ASN A 79 18.98 4.92 -9.13
N ASP A 80 17.96 5.62 -9.61
CA ASP A 80 17.37 5.34 -10.95
C ASP A 80 17.34 6.56 -11.88
N LEU A 81 18.47 7.24 -12.06
CA LEU A 81 18.65 8.19 -13.17
C LEU A 81 19.91 7.89 -13.97
N LYS A 82 20.09 6.65 -14.40
CA LYS A 82 20.77 6.33 -15.67
C LYS A 82 20.13 5.10 -16.29
N GLU A 83 19.55 5.32 -17.48
CA GLU A 83 19.19 4.32 -18.49
C GLU A 83 17.99 3.42 -18.06
N GLU A 84 16.84 3.38 -18.73
CA GLU A 84 16.62 3.16 -20.15
C GLU A 84 15.25 3.70 -20.59
N SER A 85 15.29 4.62 -21.56
CA SER A 85 14.51 4.66 -22.80
C SER A 85 13.12 3.99 -22.92
N ASN A 86 12.19 4.74 -23.50
CA ASN A 86 11.51 4.32 -24.73
C ASN A 86 10.56 3.11 -24.66
N ILE A 87 9.54 3.17 -23.80
CA ILE A 87 8.30 2.42 -24.05
C ILE A 87 7.24 3.39 -24.56
N LYS A 88 7.22 3.49 -25.89
CA LYS A 88 6.10 3.99 -26.67
C LYS A 88 4.81 3.29 -26.28
N SER A 89 3.78 4.11 -26.05
CA SER A 89 2.40 3.94 -26.51
C SER A 89 1.82 2.52 -26.59
N SER A 90 0.90 2.23 -25.68
CA SER A 90 -0.47 1.74 -25.94
C SER A 90 -0.96 0.97 -24.72
N PHE A 91 -2.28 0.99 -24.49
CA PHE A 91 -2.99 0.34 -23.37
C PHE A 91 -3.07 1.14 -22.07
N PHE A 92 -3.87 2.21 -22.07
CA PHE A 92 -5.21 2.22 -21.46
C PHE A 92 -5.78 3.65 -21.52
N ASP A 93 -6.16 4.07 -22.72
CA ASP A 93 -7.21 5.08 -22.86
C ASP A 93 -8.54 4.32 -22.87
N SER A 94 -9.30 4.44 -21.78
CA SER A 94 -10.75 4.27 -21.76
C SER A 94 -11.32 4.74 -20.42
N ASN A 95 -11.99 5.89 -20.47
CA ASN A 95 -13.01 6.39 -19.55
C ASN A 95 -12.63 6.72 -18.10
N LEU A 96 -12.44 8.02 -17.86
CA LEU A 96 -12.89 8.66 -16.62
C LEU A 96 -13.42 10.07 -16.90
N MET A 97 -14.57 10.16 -17.56
CA MET A 97 -15.48 11.30 -17.40
C MET A 97 -16.49 10.92 -16.33
N MET A 98 -16.37 11.52 -15.16
CA MET A 98 -17.50 11.80 -14.29
C MET A 98 -17.13 13.07 -13.54
N ASP A 99 -17.59 14.17 -14.12
CA ASP A 99 -17.64 15.47 -13.49
C ASP A 99 -18.48 15.40 -12.20
N GLU A 100 -18.02 16.22 -11.27
CA GLU A 100 -18.69 16.73 -10.09
C GLU A 100 -20.21 16.84 -10.21
N VAL A 101 -20.98 16.19 -9.31
CA VAL A 101 -22.09 16.81 -8.55
C VAL A 101 -22.35 15.97 -7.29
N TYR A 102 -21.85 16.38 -6.13
CA TYR A 102 -22.49 16.03 -4.85
C TYR A 102 -23.29 17.25 -4.41
N SER A 103 -24.57 17.28 -4.79
CA SER A 103 -25.53 18.19 -4.21
C SER A 103 -25.95 17.68 -2.85
N GLU A 104 -25.95 18.60 -1.90
CA GLU A 104 -26.49 18.51 -0.56
C GLU A 104 -28.01 18.24 -0.57
N ASP A 105 -28.52 17.86 0.60
CA ASP A 105 -29.93 17.78 1.00
C ASP A 105 -30.71 16.51 0.65
N PHE A 106 -30.75 15.58 1.60
CA PHE A 106 -31.93 14.74 1.80
C PHE A 106 -32.16 14.47 3.29
N ASP A 107 -32.90 15.36 3.92
CA ASP A 107 -33.65 15.06 5.14
C ASP A 107 -34.72 14.02 4.81
N MET A 108 -34.72 12.88 5.52
CA MET A 108 -35.94 12.09 5.66
C MET A 108 -36.05 11.59 7.11
N GLU A 109 -37.05 12.16 7.75
CA GLU A 109 -37.61 11.79 9.04
C GLU A 109 -38.02 10.32 9.13
N GLU A 110 -38.09 9.89 10.39
CA GLU A 110 -38.47 8.58 10.90
C GLU A 110 -39.68 7.93 10.21
N ASP A 111 -39.64 6.60 10.03
CA ASP A 111 -40.73 5.78 10.56
C ASP A 111 -40.36 4.29 10.74
N ARG A 112 -40.51 3.86 11.99
CA ARG A 112 -40.91 2.55 12.52
C ARG A 112 -40.81 1.30 11.61
N LYS A 113 -40.14 0.26 12.13
CA LYS A 113 -40.81 -0.89 12.79
C LYS A 113 -39.79 -1.87 13.37
N ARG A 114 -40.05 -2.25 14.63
CA ARG A 114 -39.45 -3.39 15.31
C ARG A 114 -39.86 -4.66 14.57
N ASP A 115 -38.90 -5.51 14.25
CA ASP A 115 -39.13 -6.95 14.15
C ASP A 115 -38.01 -7.70 14.87
N ASN A 116 -38.42 -8.45 15.88
CA ASN A 116 -37.63 -9.40 16.65
C ASN A 116 -37.10 -10.49 15.71
N PHE A 117 -35.81 -10.49 15.41
CA PHE A 117 -35.12 -11.69 14.95
C PHE A 117 -34.32 -12.30 16.09
N ASN A 118 -34.89 -13.37 16.64
CA ASN A 118 -34.27 -14.27 17.60
C ASN A 118 -33.17 -15.07 16.87
N ILE A 119 -31.96 -14.52 16.77
CA ILE A 119 -30.80 -15.21 16.20
C ILE A 119 -30.22 -16.12 17.27
N LYS A 120 -30.52 -17.42 17.14
CA LYS A 120 -29.82 -18.48 17.87
C LYS A 120 -28.31 -18.32 17.61
N ARG A 121 -27.54 -18.16 18.69
CA ARG A 121 -26.08 -18.22 18.69
C ARG A 121 -25.66 -19.61 18.20
N SER A 122 -25.24 -19.71 16.94
CA SER A 122 -24.40 -20.81 16.48
C SER A 122 -22.96 -20.52 16.89
N GLU A 123 -22.33 -21.50 17.53
CA GLU A 123 -20.95 -21.48 17.98
C GLU A 123 -19.97 -21.06 16.87
N PRO A 124 -18.83 -20.42 17.20
CA PRO A 124 -17.82 -20.05 16.22
C PRO A 124 -17.23 -21.31 15.60
N GLN A 125 -17.50 -21.53 14.31
CA GLN A 125 -16.79 -22.50 13.52
C GLN A 125 -15.31 -22.11 13.49
N GLU A 126 -14.46 -22.98 14.03
CA GLU A 126 -13.02 -22.93 13.85
C GLU A 126 -12.71 -22.93 12.35
N PHE A 127 -12.16 -21.81 11.87
CA PHE A 127 -11.62 -21.69 10.52
C PHE A 127 -10.46 -22.69 10.39
N ARG A 128 -10.76 -23.87 9.84
CA ARG A 128 -9.72 -24.80 9.39
C ARG A 128 -8.90 -24.10 8.31
N SER A 129 -7.65 -23.77 8.60
CA SER A 129 -6.71 -23.29 7.60
C SER A 129 -6.61 -24.34 6.49
N SER A 130 -6.96 -23.94 5.27
CA SER A 130 -6.85 -24.83 4.13
C SER A 130 -5.37 -25.04 3.84
N LYS A 131 -4.87 -26.28 4.04
CA LYS A 131 -3.51 -26.72 3.68
C LYS A 131 -3.07 -26.31 2.27
N SER A 132 -4.02 -26.00 1.39
CA SER A 132 -3.79 -25.51 0.02
C SER A 132 -3.23 -24.07 -0.02
N GLY A 133 -3.67 -23.19 0.89
CA GLY A 133 -3.20 -21.80 0.94
C GLY A 133 -1.74 -21.69 1.39
N ASP A 134 -1.33 -22.54 2.34
CA ASP A 134 0.04 -22.60 2.82
C ASP A 134 1.00 -23.13 1.74
N LEU A 135 0.55 -24.10 0.94
CA LEU A 135 1.34 -24.64 -0.18
C LEU A 135 1.62 -23.59 -1.27
N ILE A 136 0.62 -22.77 -1.61
CA ILE A 136 0.76 -21.71 -2.61
C ILE A 136 1.75 -20.65 -2.14
N ARG A 137 1.67 -20.25 -0.87
CA ARG A 137 2.58 -19.28 -0.26
C ARG A 137 4.03 -19.80 -0.26
N LEU A 138 4.23 -21.05 0.17
CA LEU A 138 5.54 -21.71 0.17
C LEU A 138 6.13 -21.86 -1.25
N THR A 139 5.29 -22.09 -2.26
CA THR A 139 5.73 -22.20 -3.65
C THR A 139 6.19 -20.85 -4.21
N LEU A 140 5.45 -19.78 -3.93
CA LEU A 140 5.84 -18.43 -4.34
C LEU A 140 7.13 -17.96 -3.67
N GLU A 141 7.28 -18.24 -2.38
CA GLU A 141 8.48 -17.91 -1.62
C GLU A 141 9.72 -18.67 -2.13
N ASN A 142 9.58 -19.96 -2.43
CA ASN A 142 10.67 -20.76 -3.02
C ASN A 142 11.08 -20.24 -4.42
N ASN A 143 10.13 -19.84 -5.24
CA ASN A 143 10.43 -19.27 -6.57
C ASN A 143 11.15 -17.93 -6.45
N HIS A 144 10.75 -17.08 -5.50
CA HIS A 144 11.42 -15.81 -5.24
C HIS A 144 12.86 -16.02 -4.75
N LEU A 145 13.08 -16.93 -3.80
CA LEU A 145 14.41 -17.25 -3.29
C LEU A 145 15.33 -17.83 -4.38
N ARG A 146 14.79 -18.66 -5.29
CA ARG A 146 15.55 -19.16 -6.46
C ARG A 146 15.99 -18.02 -7.37
N ALA A 147 15.11 -17.07 -7.67
CA ALA A 147 15.45 -15.92 -8.51
C ALA A 147 16.54 -15.04 -7.87
N GLN A 148 16.47 -14.81 -6.56
CA GLN A 148 17.51 -14.07 -5.83
C GLN A 148 18.87 -14.79 -5.84
N ASN A 149 18.88 -16.11 -5.65
CA ASN A 149 20.11 -16.90 -5.69
C ASN A 149 20.77 -16.89 -7.07
N GLU A 150 19.99 -16.96 -8.15
CA GLU A 150 20.53 -16.87 -9.52
C GLU A 150 21.10 -15.48 -9.82
N LEU A 151 20.47 -14.41 -9.33
CA LEU A 151 21.01 -13.06 -9.46
C LEU A 151 22.34 -12.91 -8.71
N LEU A 152 22.41 -13.43 -7.47
CA LEU A 152 23.63 -13.39 -6.66
C LEU A 152 24.78 -14.16 -7.33
N LYS A 153 24.50 -15.34 -7.91
CA LYS A 153 25.51 -16.10 -8.66
C LYS A 153 26.09 -15.31 -9.83
N LYS A 154 25.23 -14.64 -10.61
CA LYS A 154 25.70 -13.79 -11.73
C LYS A 154 26.55 -12.62 -11.26
N GLN A 155 26.21 -12.02 -10.11
CA GLN A 155 27.01 -10.96 -9.51
C GLN A 155 28.38 -11.47 -9.04
N ILE A 156 28.45 -12.69 -8.50
CA ILE A 156 29.71 -13.31 -8.11
C ILE A 156 30.57 -13.61 -9.34
N GLU A 157 29.99 -14.21 -10.38
CA GLU A 157 30.68 -14.53 -11.64
C GLU A 157 31.27 -13.27 -12.31
N THR A 158 30.49 -12.18 -12.38
CA THR A 158 30.99 -10.90 -12.89
C THR A 158 32.10 -10.29 -12.03
N LEU A 159 32.04 -10.43 -10.70
CA LEU A 159 33.12 -9.98 -9.82
C LEU A 159 34.39 -10.83 -9.98
N GLU A 160 34.26 -12.14 -10.20
CA GLU A 160 35.38 -13.04 -10.47
C GLU A 160 36.05 -12.70 -11.80
N GLU A 161 35.29 -12.45 -12.88
CA GLU A 161 35.83 -12.00 -14.17
C GLU A 161 36.58 -10.66 -14.04
N LEU A 162 36.03 -9.70 -13.29
CA LEU A 162 36.71 -8.43 -13.02
C LEU A 162 38.02 -8.66 -12.26
N LEU A 163 38.02 -9.52 -11.24
CA LEU A 163 39.22 -9.86 -10.46
C LEU A 163 40.29 -10.55 -11.32
N GLU A 164 39.90 -11.44 -12.23
CA GLU A 164 40.82 -12.11 -13.17
C GLU A 164 41.50 -11.08 -14.08
N MET A 165 40.75 -10.10 -14.61
CA MET A 165 41.31 -9.01 -15.43
C MET A 165 42.33 -8.16 -14.67
N TYR A 166 42.08 -7.87 -13.39
CA TYR A 166 43.00 -7.10 -12.55
C TYR A 166 44.23 -7.90 -12.09
N ARG A 167 44.16 -9.24 -12.01
CA ARG A 167 45.32 -10.09 -11.66
C ARG A 167 46.22 -10.41 -12.86
N GLY A 168 45.71 -10.26 -14.08
CA GLY A 168 46.46 -10.48 -15.33
C GLY A 168 47.22 -9.26 -15.87
N SER A 169 47.19 -8.12 -15.17
CA SER A 169 47.95 -6.88 -15.50
C SER A 169 49.09 -6.66 -14.51
#